data_AF-A0A961TY22-F1
#
_entry.id   AF-A0A961TY22-F1
#
_cell.length_a   1.000
_cell.length_b   1.000
_cell.length_c   1.000
_cell.angle_alpha   90.00
_cell.angle_beta   90.00
_cell.angle_gamma   90.00
#
_symmetry.space_group_name_H-M   'P 1'
#
loop_
_entity.id
_entity.type
_entity.pdbx_description
1 polymer ?
#
loop_
_entity_poly.entity_id
_entity_poly.type
_entity_poly.pdbx_seq_one_letter_code
_entity_poly.pdbx_strand_id
1 'polypeptide(L)'
;MTHSVPSVSVSYAANGSSAKSNELGMRPMQERAYDKRGEQYLLIKSPPASGKSRALMFVALDKLQNQGLRKAIIVVPEKSIGSSFADEPLSKFGFWADWVVTPKWNLCNAPGEDGGKVSSVQAFLDSYDRVLVCTHA
;
A
#
# COMPACT_ATOMS: atom_id res chain seq x y z
N MET A 1 -25.57 16.88 -29.82
CA MET A 1 -25.71 15.58 -29.13
C MET A 1 -25.09 15.71 -27.76
N THR A 2 -25.88 15.70 -26.69
CA THR A 2 -25.39 15.74 -25.31
C THR A 2 -24.96 14.34 -24.92
N HIS A 3 -23.65 14.09 -24.89
CA HIS A 3 -23.12 12.83 -24.38
C HIS A 3 -23.34 12.80 -22.86
N SER A 4 -24.34 12.03 -22.42
CA SER A 4 -24.52 11.65 -21.03
C SER A 4 -23.31 10.79 -20.63
N VAL A 5 -22.47 11.33 -19.76
CA VAL A 5 -21.46 10.53 -19.07
C VAL A 5 -22.23 9.59 -18.14
N PRO A 6 -22.08 8.25 -18.23
CA PRO A 6 -22.78 7.35 -17.34
C PRO A 6 -22.26 7.59 -15.92
N SER A 7 -23.04 8.27 -15.10
CA SER A 7 -22.72 8.43 -13.69
C SER A 7 -22.96 7.09 -13.01
N VAL A 8 -21.87 6.44 -12.59
CA VAL A 8 -21.99 5.26 -11.74
C VAL A 8 -22.35 5.77 -10.35
N SER A 9 -23.63 5.71 -10.00
CA SER A 9 -24.10 5.95 -8.63
C SER A 9 -23.94 4.67 -7.82
N VAL A 10 -23.15 4.73 -6.76
CA VAL A 10 -23.00 3.62 -5.81
C VAL A 10 -23.55 4.08 -4.46
N SER A 11 -24.62 3.43 -4.00
CA SER A 11 -25.20 3.68 -2.68
C SER A 11 -24.48 2.82 -1.64
N TYR A 12 -23.82 3.47 -0.68
CA TYR A 12 -23.18 2.78 0.44
C TYR A 12 -24.08 2.81 1.67
N ALA A 13 -24.08 1.74 2.45
CA ALA A 13 -24.78 1.70 3.73
C ALA A 13 -24.10 2.69 4.70
N ALA A 14 -24.81 3.76 5.09
CA ALA A 14 -24.34 4.79 6.01
C ALA A 14 -24.50 4.39 7.48
N ASN A 15 -24.23 3.12 7.82
CA ASN A 15 -24.46 2.54 9.15
C ASN A 15 -23.18 2.39 10.00
N GLY A 16 -22.07 2.99 9.56
CA GLY A 16 -20.78 2.99 10.29
C GLY A 16 -20.03 1.65 10.30
N SER A 17 -20.62 0.56 9.80
CA SER A 17 -19.99 -0.78 9.79
C SER A 17 -18.65 -0.82 9.05
N SER A 18 -18.47 0.03 8.04
CA SER A 18 -17.23 0.14 7.25
C SER A 18 -16.05 0.75 7.99
N ALA A 19 -16.28 1.34 9.17
CA ALA A 19 -15.24 1.94 10.01
C ALA A 19 -14.76 1.01 11.14
N LYS A 20 -15.51 -0.05 11.46
CA LYS A 20 -15.17 -0.97 12.54
C LYS A 20 -14.03 -1.90 12.11
N SER A 21 -12.95 -1.93 12.88
CA SER A 21 -11.83 -2.84 12.63
C SER A 21 -12.07 -4.22 13.24
N ASN A 22 -11.51 -5.26 12.61
CA ASN A 22 -11.41 -6.62 13.17
C ASN A 22 -10.24 -6.74 14.17
N GLU A 23 -9.99 -7.96 14.66
CA GLU A 23 -8.94 -8.26 15.65
C GLU A 23 -7.52 -7.93 15.18
N LEU A 24 -7.29 -7.88 13.87
CA LEU A 24 -6.03 -7.49 13.24
C LEU A 24 -5.98 -6.01 12.89
N GLY A 25 -6.96 -5.22 13.34
CA GLY A 25 -7.02 -3.79 13.09
C GLY A 25 -7.50 -3.43 11.68
N MET A 26 -8.03 -4.40 10.92
CA MET A 26 -8.44 -4.22 9.52
C MET A 26 -9.90 -3.78 9.43
N ARG A 27 -10.17 -2.74 8.64
CA ARG A 27 -11.54 -2.41 8.22
C ARG A 27 -12.06 -3.43 7.20
N PRO A 28 -13.37 -3.55 6.96
CA PRO A 28 -13.93 -4.61 6.09
C PRO A 28 -13.39 -4.64 4.65
N MET A 29 -12.89 -3.52 4.11
CA MET A 29 -12.23 -3.51 2.79
C MET A 29 -10.81 -4.09 2.85
N GLN A 30 -10.07 -3.77 3.91
CA GLN A 30 -8.71 -4.26 4.15
C GLN A 30 -8.72 -5.77 4.42
N GLU A 31 -9.67 -6.25 5.22
CA GLU A 31 -9.88 -7.67 5.49
C GLU A 31 -10.14 -8.45 4.20
N ARG A 32 -11.09 -7.99 3.37
CA ARG A 32 -11.37 -8.60 2.06
C ARG A 32 -10.15 -8.65 1.12
N ALA A 33 -9.30 -7.63 1.16
CA ALA A 33 -8.05 -7.64 0.39
C ALA A 33 -7.04 -8.65 0.97
N TYR A 34 -6.93 -8.72 2.29
CA TYR A 34 -6.02 -9.61 3.00
C TYR A 34 -6.43 -11.09 2.87
N ASP A 35 -7.72 -11.40 2.80
CA ASP A 35 -8.20 -12.76 2.50
C ASP A 35 -7.72 -13.28 1.14
N LYS A 36 -7.36 -12.36 0.24
CA LYS A 36 -6.81 -12.65 -1.09
C LYS A 36 -5.28 -12.45 -1.17
N ARG A 37 -4.56 -12.38 -0.04
CA ARG A 37 -3.11 -12.18 0.02
C ARG A 37 -2.27 -13.27 -0.68
N GLY A 38 -2.83 -14.46 -0.86
CA GLY A 38 -2.19 -15.57 -1.59
C GLY A 38 -2.20 -15.40 -3.11
N GLU A 39 -3.01 -14.49 -3.65
CA GLU A 39 -3.13 -14.29 -5.10
C GLU A 39 -1.84 -13.66 -5.67
N GLN A 40 -1.49 -14.09 -6.89
CA GLN A 40 -0.41 -13.48 -7.67
C GLN A 40 -0.81 -12.09 -8.19
N TYR A 41 -2.06 -11.95 -8.62
CA TYR A 41 -2.62 -10.71 -9.14
C TYR A 41 -3.90 -10.35 -8.39
N LEU A 42 -3.93 -9.17 -7.79
CA LEU A 42 -5.07 -8.68 -7.02
C LEU A 42 -5.43 -7.25 -7.45
N LEU A 43 -6.66 -7.06 -7.92
CA LEU A 43 -7.21 -5.74 -8.27
C LEU A 43 -8.15 -5.27 -7.16
N ILE A 44 -7.78 -4.19 -6.47
CA ILE A 44 -8.60 -3.60 -5.40
C ILE A 44 -9.31 -2.35 -5.94
N LYS A 45 -10.61 -2.46 -6.21
CA LYS A 45 -11.48 -1.32 -6.50
C LYS A 45 -12.18 -0.89 -5.21
N SER A 46 -11.84 0.29 -4.69
CA SER A 46 -12.46 0.82 -3.47
C SER A 46 -12.77 2.31 -3.59
N PRO A 47 -13.69 2.83 -2.76
CA PRO A 47 -13.90 4.27 -2.63
C PRO A 47 -12.62 5.04 -2.23
N PRO A 48 -12.62 6.37 -2.36
CA PRO A 48 -11.63 7.24 -1.71
C PRO A 48 -11.57 7.00 -0.19
N ALA A 49 -10.40 7.24 0.40
CA ALA A 49 -10.17 7.15 1.85
C ALA A 49 -10.54 5.82 2.55
N SER A 50 -10.80 4.73 1.81
CA SER A 50 -11.17 3.43 2.40
C SER A 50 -10.01 2.65 3.03
N GLY A 51 -8.80 3.24 3.10
CA GLY A 51 -7.62 2.59 3.66
C GLY A 51 -6.90 1.63 2.71
N LYS A 52 -6.86 1.96 1.41
CA LYS A 52 -6.18 1.18 0.36
C LYS A 52 -4.70 0.94 0.64
N SER A 53 -3.96 2.00 1.01
CA SER A 53 -2.52 1.88 1.29
C SER A 53 -2.26 0.94 2.45
N ARG A 54 -3.04 1.05 3.53
CA ARG A 54 -2.98 0.12 4.67
C ARG A 54 -3.36 -1.32 4.29
N ALA A 55 -4.33 -1.53 3.40
CA ALA A 55 -4.61 -2.86 2.85
C ALA A 55 -3.39 -3.47 2.14
N LEU A 56 -2.71 -2.67 1.31
CA LEU A 56 -1.49 -3.10 0.62
C LEU A 56 -0.33 -3.36 1.59
N MET A 57 -0.19 -2.60 2.67
CA MET A 57 0.81 -2.87 3.72
C MET A 57 0.62 -4.26 4.34
N PHE A 58 -0.62 -4.63 4.71
CA PHE A 58 -0.91 -5.95 5.25
C PHE A 58 -0.54 -7.08 4.28
N VAL A 59 -0.94 -6.94 3.02
CA VAL A 59 -0.63 -7.94 1.97
C VAL A 59 0.88 -8.01 1.72
N ALA A 60 1.57 -6.87 1.64
CA ALA A 60 3.00 -6.81 1.41
C ALA A 60 3.80 -7.46 2.56
N LEU A 61 3.44 -7.18 3.82
CA LEU A 61 4.09 -7.78 4.98
C LEU A 61 3.92 -9.30 4.99
N ASP A 62 2.70 -9.79 4.73
CA ASP A 62 2.45 -11.24 4.64
C ASP A 62 3.27 -11.90 3.53
N LYS A 63 3.34 -11.26 2.35
CA LYS A 63 4.17 -11.77 1.26
C LYS A 63 5.67 -11.80 1.61
N LEU A 64 6.15 -10.75 2.27
CA LEU A 64 7.56 -10.61 2.67
C LEU A 64 7.98 -11.59 3.76
N GLN A 65 7.10 -11.89 4.72
CA GLN A 65 7.47 -12.68 5.91
C GLN A 65 6.96 -14.12 5.86
N ASN A 66 5.84 -14.38 5.19
CA ASN A 66 5.17 -15.70 5.22
C ASN A 66 5.19 -16.41 3.85
N GLN A 67 5.47 -15.71 2.75
CA GLN A 67 5.42 -16.29 1.39
C GLN A 67 6.78 -16.32 0.68
N GLY A 68 7.86 -15.95 1.38
CA GLY A 68 9.23 -16.02 0.84
C GLY A 68 9.59 -14.94 -0.18
N LEU A 69 8.76 -13.88 -0.35
CA LEU A 69 9.16 -12.75 -1.18
C LEU A 69 10.21 -11.90 -0.47
N ARG A 70 11.19 -11.40 -1.23
CA ARG A 70 12.34 -10.66 -0.67
C ARG A 70 12.14 -9.15 -0.67
N LYS A 71 11.31 -8.63 -1.58
CA LYS A 71 11.16 -7.20 -1.87
C LYS A 71 9.69 -6.86 -2.12
N ALA A 72 9.25 -5.72 -1.59
CA ALA A 72 7.99 -5.07 -1.90
C ALA A 72 8.29 -3.70 -2.51
N ILE A 73 7.79 -3.46 -3.72
CA ILE A 73 7.99 -2.20 -4.45
C ILE A 73 6.62 -1.55 -4.62
N ILE A 74 6.45 -0.38 -4.03
CA ILE A 74 5.25 0.43 -4.12
C ILE A 74 5.48 1.53 -5.14
N VAL A 75 4.79 1.42 -6.28
CA VAL A 75 4.85 2.42 -7.35
C VAL A 75 3.59 3.28 -7.32
N VAL A 76 3.76 4.59 -7.15
CA VAL A 76 2.67 5.56 -7.10
C VAL A 76 2.71 6.51 -8.31
N PRO A 77 1.57 7.07 -8.74
CA PRO A 77 1.57 8.00 -9.85
C PRO A 77 2.26 9.32 -9.48
N GLU A 78 2.20 9.75 -8.23
CA GLU A 78 2.75 11.03 -7.76
C GLU A 78 3.35 10.94 -6.37
N LYS A 79 4.32 11.82 -6.06
CA LYS A 79 5.02 11.86 -4.76
C LYS A 79 4.07 12.08 -3.58
N SER A 80 3.05 12.92 -3.76
CA SER A 80 2.03 13.22 -2.75
C SER A 80 1.34 11.96 -2.21
N ILE A 81 1.11 10.96 -3.08
CA ILE A 81 0.49 9.68 -2.72
C ILE A 81 1.48 8.76 -1.98
N GLY A 82 2.78 8.89 -2.24
CA GLY A 82 3.83 8.15 -1.53
C GLY A 82 3.78 8.36 -0.01
N SER A 83 3.33 9.52 0.45
CA SER A 83 3.12 9.81 1.88
C SER A 83 2.14 8.84 2.57
N SER A 84 1.19 8.25 1.81
CA SER A 84 0.25 7.26 2.34
C SER A 84 0.89 5.91 2.68
N PHE A 85 2.18 5.75 2.37
CA PHE A 85 2.99 4.57 2.67
C PHE A 85 4.12 4.86 3.67
N ALA A 86 4.02 5.96 4.43
CA ALA A 86 4.89 6.19 5.59
C ALA A 86 4.74 5.08 6.65
N ASP A 87 5.66 5.05 7.60
CA ASP A 87 5.67 4.08 8.70
C ASP A 87 4.32 4.03 9.42
N GLU A 88 3.81 2.82 9.64
CA GLU A 88 2.51 2.59 10.27
C GLU A 88 2.65 1.47 11.33
N PRO A 89 2.36 1.76 12.61
CA PRO A 89 2.51 0.80 13.71
C PRO A 89 1.31 -0.16 13.76
N LEU A 90 1.19 -1.03 12.78
CA LEU A 90 0.08 -1.99 12.63
C LEU A 90 -0.03 -2.95 13.83
N SER A 91 1.08 -3.23 14.51
CA SER A 91 1.12 -4.06 15.70
C SER A 91 0.29 -3.51 16.86
N LYS A 92 0.20 -2.18 16.98
CA LYS A 92 -0.66 -1.53 17.98
C LYS A 92 -2.15 -1.84 17.80
N PHE A 93 -2.53 -2.36 16.63
CA PHE A 93 -3.91 -2.68 16.28
C PHE A 93 -4.14 -4.19 16.12
N GLY A 94 -3.21 -5.04 16.59
CA GLY A 94 -3.38 -6.50 16.61
C GLY A 94 -2.74 -7.25 15.44
N PHE A 95 -2.10 -6.56 14.49
CA PHE A 95 -1.28 -7.24 13.48
C PHE A 95 0.07 -7.69 14.07
N TRP A 96 0.76 -8.65 13.45
CA TRP A 96 1.99 -9.23 14.02
C TRP A 96 3.28 -8.50 13.61
N ALA A 97 3.21 -7.52 12.72
CA ALA A 97 4.36 -6.70 12.30
C ALA A 97 3.96 -5.25 12.04
N ASP A 98 4.95 -4.36 12.07
CA ASP A 98 4.78 -2.97 11.66
C ASP A 98 5.21 -2.77 10.20
N TRP A 99 4.61 -1.77 9.54
CA TRP A 99 5.07 -1.30 8.25
C TRP A 99 6.12 -0.22 8.46
N VAL A 100 7.34 -0.47 7.96
CA VAL A 100 8.47 0.47 8.07
C VAL A 100 9.13 0.61 6.71
N VAL A 101 9.38 1.85 6.30
CA VAL A 101 10.11 2.21 5.09
C VAL A 101 11.39 2.91 5.51
N THR A 102 12.54 2.26 5.28
CA THR A 102 13.84 2.89 5.53
C THR A 102 13.90 4.22 4.78
N PRO A 103 14.23 5.36 5.44
CA PRO A 103 14.08 6.69 4.85
C PRO A 103 14.70 6.86 3.46
N LYS A 104 15.89 6.27 3.20
CA LYS A 104 16.57 6.29 1.90
C LYS A 104 15.81 5.60 0.76
N TRP A 105 14.89 4.68 1.07
CA TRP A 105 14.05 3.97 0.10
C TRP A 105 12.65 4.55 -0.04
N ASN A 106 12.39 5.70 0.59
CA ASN A 106 11.25 6.52 0.24
C ASN A 106 11.67 7.60 -0.76
N LEU A 107 11.73 7.22 -2.03
CA LEU A 107 12.12 8.11 -3.13
C LEU A 107 11.07 9.19 -3.44
N CYS A 108 9.91 9.13 -2.78
CA CYS A 108 8.92 10.21 -2.82
C CYS A 108 9.28 11.37 -1.87
N ASN A 109 10.02 11.10 -0.79
CA ASN A 109 10.40 12.08 0.22
C ASN A 109 11.86 12.54 0.10
N ALA A 110 12.76 11.69 -0.40
CA ALA A 110 14.16 12.02 -0.55
C ALA A 110 14.40 12.83 -1.85
N PRO A 111 15.25 13.87 -1.85
CA PRO A 111 16.01 14.19 -3.06
C PRO A 111 16.84 12.92 -3.35
N GLY A 112 16.67 12.32 -4.53
CA GLY A 112 17.35 11.05 -4.84
C GLY A 112 18.85 11.15 -4.54
N GLU A 113 19.47 10.06 -4.10
CA GLU A 113 20.93 10.02 -3.96
C GLU A 113 21.57 10.49 -5.27
N ASP A 114 22.75 11.11 -5.19
CA ASP A 114 23.46 11.88 -6.23
C ASP A 114 23.69 11.16 -7.59
N GLY A 115 23.18 9.93 -7.77
CA GLY A 115 23.17 9.14 -9.01
C GLY A 115 21.81 9.00 -9.71
N GLY A 116 20.74 9.66 -9.25
CA GLY A 116 19.41 9.64 -9.90
C GLY A 116 18.57 8.39 -9.62
N LYS A 117 17.27 8.44 -9.93
CA LYS A 117 16.28 7.42 -9.51
C LYS A 117 16.63 5.98 -9.92
N VAL A 118 17.19 5.80 -11.11
CA VAL A 118 17.53 4.47 -11.65
C VAL A 118 18.59 3.79 -10.79
N SER A 119 19.64 4.54 -10.41
CA SER A 119 20.69 3.99 -9.55
C SER A 119 20.17 3.70 -8.14
N SER A 120 19.26 4.52 -7.60
CA SER A 120 18.62 4.23 -6.31
C SER A 120 17.78 2.96 -6.34
N VAL A 121 17.05 2.68 -7.42
CA VAL A 121 16.30 1.42 -7.58
C VAL A 121 17.25 0.24 -7.68
N GLN A 122 18.34 0.36 -8.45
CA GLN A 122 19.36 -0.70 -8.54
C GLN A 122 19.99 -0.99 -7.17
N ALA A 123 20.42 0.06 -6.46
CA ALA A 123 20.97 -0.07 -5.10
C ALA A 123 19.97 -0.72 -4.13
N PHE A 124 18.67 -0.41 -4.25
CA PHE A 124 17.63 -1.08 -3.46
C PHE A 124 17.56 -2.58 -3.78
N LEU A 125 17.57 -2.97 -5.05
CA LEU A 125 17.48 -4.36 -5.47
C LEU A 125 18.68 -5.19 -4.96
N ASP A 126 19.88 -4.60 -4.97
CA ASP A 126 21.12 -5.23 -4.50
C ASP A 126 21.26 -5.26 -2.97
N SER A 127 20.48 -4.43 -2.25
CA SER A 127 20.51 -4.37 -0.78
C SER A 127 19.75 -5.53 -0.11
N TYR A 128 19.79 -5.60 1.22
CA TYR A 128 18.92 -6.48 2.02
C TYR A 128 17.60 -5.81 2.46
N ASP A 129 17.43 -4.53 2.17
CA ASP A 129 16.24 -3.78 2.57
C ASP A 129 15.02 -4.25 1.78
N ARG A 130 13.85 -4.29 2.40
CA ARG A 130 12.70 -5.05 1.86
C ARG A 130 11.64 -4.19 1.19
N VAL A 131 11.58 -2.90 1.47
CA VAL A 131 10.49 -2.02 1.03
C VAL A 131 11.04 -0.80 0.32
N LEU A 132 10.50 -0.50 -0.87
CA LEU A 132 10.78 0.69 -1.67
C LEU A 132 9.47 1.39 -2.02
N VAL A 133 9.44 2.71 -1.89
CA VAL A 133 8.33 3.56 -2.34
C VAL A 133 8.87 4.56 -3.36
N CYS A 134 8.31 4.56 -4.57
CA CYS A 134 8.76 5.42 -5.66
C CYS A 134 7.61 5.85 -6.58
N THR A 135 7.86 6.88 -7.39
CA THR A 135 6.97 7.22 -8.50
C THR A 135 7.11 6.23 -9.66
N HIS A 136 6.18 6.25 -10.60
CA HIS A 136 6.28 5.52 -11.87
C HIS A 136 7.40 6.04 -12.80
N ALA A 137 7.79 7.30 -12.63
CA ALA A 137 8.87 7.97 -13.32
C ALA A 137 10.20 7.88 -12.57
#